data_AF-A0A6V7JQH3-F1
#
_entry.id   AF-A0A6V7JQH3-F1
#
_cell.length_a   1.000
_cell.length_b   1.000
_cell.length_c   1.000
_cell.angle_alpha   90.00
_cell.angle_beta   90.00
_cell.angle_gamma   90.00
#
_symmetry.space_group_name_H-M   'P 1'
#
loop_
_entity.id
_entity.type
_entity.pdbx_description
1 polymer ?
#
loop_
_entity_poly.entity_id
_entity_poly.type
_entity_poly.pdbx_seq_one_letter_code
_entity_poly.pdbx_strand_id
1 'polypeptide(L)' 'RGCIRRDGNCDHRPNDCCYSSSCRCNLWGSNCRCQRMGLFQKWG' A
#
# COMPACT_ATOMS: atom_id res chain seq x y z
N ARG A 1 -18.89 2.19 -1.85
CA ARG A 1 -17.88 1.21 -1.34
C ARG A 1 -16.53 1.93 -1.34
N GLY A 2 -15.98 2.24 -0.17
CA GLY A 2 -14.76 3.08 -0.05
C GLY A 2 -13.50 2.24 -0.19
N CYS A 3 -12.54 2.72 -0.96
CA CYS A 3 -11.18 2.17 -1.02
C CYS A 3 -10.24 3.03 -0.16
N ILE A 4 -9.14 2.44 0.28
CA ILE A 4 -8.13 3.13 1.10
C ILE A 4 -7.34 4.07 0.18
N ARG A 5 -7.36 5.36 0.49
CA ARG A 5 -6.60 6.38 -0.25
C ARG A 5 -5.10 6.13 -0.12
N ARG A 6 -4.32 6.76 -1.00
CA ARG A 6 -2.84 6.75 -0.87
C ARG A 6 -2.40 7.18 0.52
N ASP A 7 -1.39 6.50 1.02
CA ASP A 7 -0.85 6.61 2.37
C ASP A 7 -1.83 6.19 3.49
N GLY A 8 -3.02 5.70 3.15
CA GLY A 8 -3.99 5.19 4.11
C GLY A 8 -3.58 3.82 4.66
N ASN A 9 -4.00 3.54 5.89
CA ASN A 9 -3.68 2.31 6.59
C ASN A 9 -4.34 1.08 5.97
N CYS A 10 -3.54 0.08 5.59
CA CYS A 10 -3.96 -1.16 4.96
C CYS A 10 -3.53 -2.42 5.72
N ASP A 11 -3.12 -2.32 6.99
CA ASP A 11 -2.71 -3.45 7.84
C ASP A 11 -3.66 -4.67 7.77
N HIS A 12 -4.97 -4.45 7.91
CA HIS A 12 -5.97 -5.54 7.83
C HIS A 12 -6.61 -5.69 6.45
N ARG A 13 -6.27 -4.82 5.49
CA ARG A 13 -6.91 -4.77 4.16
C ARG A 13 -5.92 -4.41 3.05
N PRO A 14 -4.98 -5.31 2.72
CA PRO A 14 -3.99 -5.05 1.68
C PRO A 14 -4.59 -4.87 0.27
N ASN A 15 -5.81 -5.36 0.03
CA ASN A 15 -6.50 -5.32 -1.26
C ASN A 15 -7.52 -4.19 -1.43
N ASP A 16 -7.80 -3.40 -0.38
CA ASP A 16 -8.78 -2.30 -0.46
C ASP A 16 -8.14 -0.98 -0.97
N CYS A 17 -6.85 -0.96 -1.30
CA CYS A 17 -6.16 0.24 -1.76
C CYS A 17 -6.71 0.77 -3.11
N CYS A 18 -6.99 2.08 -3.18
CA CYS A 18 -7.48 2.72 -4.42
C CYS A 18 -6.41 2.74 -5.52
N TYR A 19 -6.85 2.78 -6.79
CA TYR A 19 -6.01 3.02 -7.99
C TYR A 19 -4.87 2.00 -8.21
N SER A 20 -5.08 0.71 -7.88
CA SER A 20 -4.01 -0.32 -7.91
C SER A 20 -2.77 0.07 -7.10
N SER A 21 -2.96 0.79 -5.99
CA SER A 21 -1.87 1.04 -5.04
C SER A 21 -1.53 -0.25 -4.30
N SER A 22 -0.26 -0.45 -3.96
CA SER A 22 0.20 -1.62 -3.22
C SER A 22 0.29 -1.29 -1.73
N CYS A 23 -0.20 -2.19 -0.89
CA CYS A 23 0.00 -2.08 0.54
C CYS A 23 1.48 -2.35 0.86
N ARG A 24 2.20 -1.35 1.35
CA ARG A 24 3.60 -1.49 1.79
C ARG A 24 3.70 -1.26 3.28
N CYS A 25 4.29 -2.23 3.96
CA CYS A 25 4.67 -2.13 5.36
C CYS A 25 6.14 -1.71 5.47
N ASN A 26 6.51 -1.12 6.59
CA ASN A 26 7.92 -0.88 6.90
C ASN A 26 8.64 -2.21 7.26
N LEU A 27 9.96 -2.17 7.45
CA LEU A 27 10.79 -3.38 7.66
C LEU A 27 10.40 -4.22 8.89
N TRP A 28 9.62 -3.65 9.80
CA TRP A 28 9.08 -4.33 10.98
C TRP A 28 7.70 -4.95 10.72
N GLY A 29 7.19 -4.88 9.50
CA GLY A 29 5.88 -5.42 9.13
C GLY A 29 4.70 -4.68 9.76
N SER A 30 4.89 -3.43 10.18
CA SER A 30 3.89 -2.61 10.87
C SER A 30 3.52 -1.38 10.04
N ASN A 31 2.43 -0.70 10.38
CA ASN A 31 2.07 0.59 9.77
C ASN A 31 1.99 0.50 8.23
N CYS A 32 1.30 -0.53 7.77
CA CYS A 32 1.15 -0.83 6.36
C CYS A 32 0.28 0.24 5.71
N ARG A 33 0.81 0.89 4.67
CA ARG A 33 0.13 1.97 3.99
C ARG A 33 0.00 1.73 2.49
N CYS A 34 -1.11 2.17 1.92
CA CYS A 34 -1.35 2.11 0.49
C CYS A 34 -0.40 3.05 -0.24
N GLN A 35 0.72 2.54 -0.71
CA GLN A 35 1.69 3.32 -1.46
C GLN A 35 1.47 3.16 -2.96
N ARG A 36 1.78 4.21 -3.72
CA ARG A 36 1.79 4.11 -5.19
C ARG A 36 2.75 3.00 -5.58
N MET A 37 2.40 2.21 -6.60
CA MET A 37 3.40 1.49 -7.37
C MET A 37 4.36 2.52 -7.99
N GLY A 38 5.42 2.88 -7.26
CA GLY A 38 6.44 3.82 -7.71
C GLY A 38 7.33 3.15 -8.77
N LEU A 39 7.92 3.97 -9.64
CA LEU A 39 8.85 3.55 -10.70
C LEU A 39 10.08 2.72 -10.23
N PHE A 40 10.27 2.58 -8.91
CA PHE A 40 11.37 1.83 -8.29
C PHE A 40 11.03 0.39 -7.87
N GLN A 41 9.91 -0.19 -8.33
CA GLN A 41 9.72 -1.65 -8.24
C GLN A 41 10.50 -2.44 -9.31
N LYS A 42 11.30 -1.76 -10.15
CA LYS A 42 12.00 -2.35 -11.29
C LYS A 42 13.53 -2.35 -11.12
N TRP A 43 14.01 -2.69 -9.93
CA TRP A 43 15.40 -3.12 -9.73
C TRP A 43 15.40 -4.33 -8.81
N GLY A 44 15.63 -5.47 -9.44
CA GLY A 44 15.59 -6.83 -8.90
C GLY A 44 15.63 -7.77 -10.07
#